data_AF-A0A0K6S6Y2-F1
#
_entry.id   AF-A0A0K6S6Y2-F1
#
_cell.length_a   1.000
_cell.length_b   1.000
_cell.length_c   1.000
_cell.angle_alpha   90.00
_cell.angle_beta   90.00
_cell.angle_gamma   90.00
#
_symmetry.space_group_name_H-M   'P 1'
#
loop_
_entity.id
_entity.type
_entity.pdbx_description
1 polymer ?
#
loop_
_entity_poly.entity_id
_entity_poly.type
_entity_poly.pdbx_seq_one_letter_code
_entity_poly.pdbx_strand_id
1 'polypeptide(L)'
;MSLLLCLLIRSHVDPLFHRAGLKMDQIGFGFKGQSRNPNHKALLEERALGSSANWTDIATLETASKAALSAEISNRKIEYATLLDANGMIVVNANQNRTGELWDPAGLVTIMRNHWNLGQIKATDILPFTDFRKESPPIHRESGTGADPTPRLHPWDTGADPLIRWMVTPIVSSGKLLGILVAGDVVDGKAAIPERVVNAIGSGYAAVFLSSPGVAGPRLVTEFFKNNGLPKATVSHVEGMDGVGPWVFRFT
;
A
#
# COMPACT_ATOMS: atom_id res chain seq x y z
N MET A 1 1.37 16.98 -7.48
CA MET A 1 1.35 15.97 -8.55
C MET A 1 0.00 15.26 -8.50
N SER A 2 -0.88 15.46 -9.48
CA SER A 2 -2.10 14.66 -9.61
C SER A 2 -1.76 13.37 -10.34
N LEU A 3 -1.71 12.25 -9.62
CA LEU A 3 -1.74 10.93 -10.26
C LEU A 3 -3.15 10.70 -10.82
N LEU A 4 -3.24 10.36 -12.10
CA LEU A 4 -4.48 9.85 -12.67
C LEU A 4 -4.43 8.32 -12.65
N LEU A 5 -5.14 7.74 -11.69
CA LEU A 5 -5.41 6.31 -11.63
C LEU A 5 -6.62 6.02 -12.52
N CYS A 6 -6.43 5.28 -13.61
CA CYS A 6 -7.52 4.81 -14.46
C CYS A 6 -7.77 3.34 -14.19
N LEU A 7 -8.95 3.02 -13.65
CA LEU A 7 -9.47 1.66 -13.68
C LEU A 7 -10.18 1.46 -15.02
N LEU A 8 -9.67 0.52 -15.81
CA LEU A 8 -10.28 0.13 -17.08
C LEU A 8 -11.21 -1.06 -16.81
N ILE A 9 -12.50 -0.97 -17.15
CA ILE A 9 -13.45 -2.08 -16.99
C ILE A 9 -13.99 -2.46 -18.37
N ARG A 10 -13.97 -3.75 -18.71
CA ARG A 10 -14.62 -4.30 -19.91
C ARG A 10 -15.48 -5.49 -19.53
N SER A 11 -16.76 -5.44 -19.89
CA SER A 11 -17.70 -6.57 -19.73
C SER A 11 -17.83 -7.34 -21.06
N HIS A 12 -18.30 -8.59 -21.01
CA HIS A 12 -18.64 -9.34 -22.24
C HIS A 12 -19.95 -8.90 -22.88
N VAL A 13 -20.80 -8.16 -22.16
CA VAL A 13 -22.11 -7.69 -22.63
C VAL A 13 -22.07 -6.27 -23.19
N ASP A 14 -21.03 -5.49 -22.88
CA ASP A 14 -20.83 -4.13 -23.40
C ASP A 14 -19.31 -3.88 -23.64
N PRO A 15 -18.87 -3.76 -24.91
CA PRO A 15 -17.45 -3.65 -25.26
C PRO A 15 -16.87 -2.24 -25.02
N LEU A 16 -17.67 -1.26 -24.60
CA LEU A 16 -17.22 0.09 -24.30
C LEU A 16 -16.44 0.15 -22.97
N PHE A 17 -15.21 0.66 -23.04
CA PHE A 17 -14.39 0.91 -21.85
C PHE A 17 -14.96 2.08 -21.05
N HIS A 18 -15.40 1.80 -19.84
CA HIS A 18 -15.89 2.82 -18.92
C HIS A 18 -14.75 3.26 -17.99
N ARG A 19 -14.44 4.56 -17.98
CA ARG A 19 -13.50 5.17 -17.03
C ARG A 19 -14.22 5.36 -15.70
N ALA A 20 -14.02 4.43 -14.78
CA ALA A 20 -14.54 4.58 -13.43
C ALA A 20 -13.55 5.38 -12.58
N GLY A 21 -13.92 6.60 -12.18
CA GLY A 21 -13.19 7.40 -11.17
C GLY A 21 -13.39 6.86 -9.76
N LEU A 22 -13.25 5.54 -9.57
CA LEU A 22 -13.31 4.92 -8.26
C LEU A 22 -12.06 5.35 -7.50
N LYS A 23 -12.26 6.19 -6.49
CA LYS A 23 -11.18 6.54 -5.59
C LYS A 23 -10.74 5.27 -4.86
N MET A 24 -9.54 4.81 -5.19
CA MET A 24 -8.87 3.65 -4.58
C MET A 24 -8.61 3.85 -3.06
N ASP A 25 -8.87 5.06 -2.55
CA ASP A 25 -8.76 5.52 -1.16
C ASP A 25 -9.82 4.93 -0.20
N GLN A 26 -10.94 4.40 -0.73
CA GLN A 26 -12.01 3.86 0.10
C GLN A 26 -11.77 2.43 0.59
N ILE A 27 -10.79 1.72 0.02
CA ILE A 27 -10.39 0.39 0.52
C ILE A 27 -9.31 0.59 1.58
N GLY A 28 -9.71 1.17 2.72
CA GLY A 28 -8.84 1.27 3.89
C GLY A 28 -8.64 -0.11 4.51
N PHE A 29 -7.42 -0.60 4.55
CA PHE A 29 -7.07 -1.77 5.37
C PHE A 29 -7.13 -1.34 6.86
N GLY A 30 -7.76 -2.16 7.73
CA GLY A 30 -8.17 -1.80 9.09
C GLY A 30 -7.06 -1.57 10.13
N PHE A 31 -6.01 -0.81 9.79
CA PHE A 31 -4.82 -0.62 10.62
C PHE A 31 -5.00 0.40 11.76
N LYS A 32 -6.09 1.19 11.73
CA LYS A 32 -6.40 2.18 12.78
C LYS A 32 -6.43 1.55 14.18
N GLY A 33 -6.84 0.28 14.31
CA GLY A 33 -6.88 -0.41 15.60
C GLY A 33 -5.53 -0.49 16.32
N GLN A 34 -4.43 -0.59 15.58
CA GLN A 34 -3.08 -0.68 16.15
C GLN A 34 -2.59 0.62 16.79
N SER A 35 -3.17 1.77 16.44
CA SER A 35 -2.90 3.02 17.17
C SER A 35 -3.31 2.96 18.65
N ARG A 36 -4.14 1.98 19.02
CA ARG A 36 -4.60 1.72 20.40
C ARG A 36 -3.91 0.53 21.05
N ASN A 37 -2.91 -0.06 20.39
CA ASN A 37 -2.15 -1.17 20.96
C ASN A 37 -1.40 -0.67 22.22
N PRO A 38 -1.65 -1.26 23.40
CA PRO A 38 -1.07 -0.79 24.65
C PRO A 38 0.47 -0.86 24.64
N ASN A 39 1.05 -1.82 23.93
CA ASN A 39 2.52 -1.96 23.85
C ASN A 39 3.15 -0.81 23.06
N HIS A 40 2.51 -0.35 21.98
CA HIS A 40 3.02 0.80 21.21
C HIS A 40 2.98 2.08 22.05
N LYS A 41 1.87 2.28 22.77
CA LYS A 41 1.71 3.44 23.65
C LYS A 41 2.75 3.41 24.78
N ALA A 42 2.84 2.29 25.51
CA ALA A 42 3.80 2.14 26.60
C ALA A 42 5.25 2.31 26.12
N LEU A 43 5.60 1.77 24.94
CA LEU A 43 6.92 1.94 24.35
C LEU A 43 7.25 3.41 24.11
N LEU A 44 6.33 4.14 23.49
CA LEU A 44 6.56 5.55 23.20
C LEU A 44 6.58 6.41 24.46
N GLU A 45 5.75 6.10 25.46
CA GLU A 45 5.76 6.78 26.77
C GLU A 45 7.09 6.55 27.49
N GLU A 46 7.59 5.31 27.52
CA GLU A 46 8.87 4.96 28.14
C GLU A 46 10.04 5.67 27.44
N ARG A 47 10.07 5.65 26.10
CA ARG A 47 11.12 6.34 25.33
C ARG A 47 11.07 7.86 25.50
N ALA A 48 9.89 8.44 25.76
CA ALA A 48 9.76 9.87 26.01
C ALA A 48 10.41 10.30 27.34
N LEU A 49 10.74 9.37 28.25
CA LEU A 49 11.47 9.66 29.49
C LEU A 49 12.97 9.94 29.26
N GLY A 50 13.50 9.68 28.06
CA GLY A 50 14.89 9.98 27.71
C GLY A 50 15.88 9.27 28.63
N SER A 51 16.76 10.03 29.31
CA SER A 51 17.76 9.48 30.23
C SER A 51 17.19 8.75 31.45
N SER A 52 15.91 8.95 31.76
CA SER A 52 15.21 8.27 32.85
C SER A 52 14.47 7.00 32.40
N ALA A 53 14.57 6.63 31.12
CA ALA A 53 13.89 5.46 30.60
C ALA A 53 14.51 4.14 31.10
N ASN A 54 13.66 3.16 31.35
CA ASN A 54 14.05 1.79 31.63
C ASN A 54 14.30 1.03 30.31
N TRP A 55 15.58 0.86 29.98
CA TRP A 55 16.02 0.17 28.76
C TRP A 55 15.59 -1.30 28.69
N THR A 56 15.38 -1.96 29.82
CA THR A 56 14.88 -3.35 29.86
C THR A 56 13.43 -3.42 29.43
N ASP A 57 12.62 -2.45 29.87
CA ASP A 57 11.20 -2.36 29.50
C ASP A 57 11.07 -1.97 28.03
N ILE A 58 11.90 -1.02 27.55
CA ILE A 58 11.97 -0.64 26.13
C ILE A 58 12.22 -1.87 25.26
N ALA A 59 13.24 -2.68 25.56
CA ALA A 59 13.57 -3.86 24.75
C ALA A 59 12.40 -4.87 24.68
N THR A 60 11.71 -5.06 25.80
CA THR A 60 10.52 -5.93 25.90
C THR A 60 9.38 -5.38 25.05
N LEU A 61 9.10 -4.08 25.17
CA LEU A 61 8.02 -3.39 24.45
C LEU A 61 8.30 -3.25 22.95
N GLU A 62 9.55 -3.09 22.54
CA GLU A 62 9.99 -3.12 21.14
C GLU A 62 9.73 -4.49 20.53
N THR A 63 10.10 -5.56 21.23
CA THR A 63 9.86 -6.94 20.79
C THR A 63 8.37 -7.22 20.62
N ALA A 64 7.56 -6.86 21.62
CA ALA A 64 6.11 -7.03 21.58
C ALA A 64 5.45 -6.18 20.48
N SER A 65 5.93 -4.94 20.30
CA SER A 65 5.46 -4.05 19.23
C SER A 65 5.83 -4.58 17.86
N LYS A 66 7.05 -5.09 17.66
CA LYS A 66 7.47 -5.69 16.40
C LYS A 66 6.60 -6.89 16.05
N ALA A 67 6.38 -7.80 16.99
CA ALA A 67 5.51 -8.95 16.79
C ALA A 67 4.09 -8.54 16.35
N ALA A 68 3.52 -7.50 16.98
CA ALA A 68 2.21 -6.98 16.60
C ALA A 68 2.21 -6.40 15.17
N LEU A 69 3.22 -5.60 14.80
CA LEU A 69 3.30 -5.03 13.45
C LEU A 69 3.56 -6.10 12.37
N SER A 70 4.41 -7.10 12.64
CA SER A 70 4.65 -8.23 11.72
C SER A 70 3.40 -9.10 11.53
N ALA A 71 2.58 -9.26 12.58
CA ALA A 71 1.29 -9.93 12.47
C ALA A 71 0.33 -9.15 11.56
N GLU A 72 0.35 -7.82 11.60
CA GLU A 72 -0.49 -6.98 10.74
C GLU A 72 -0.07 -7.07 9.27
N ILE A 73 1.24 -7.05 8.98
CA ILE A 73 1.79 -7.35 7.65
C ILE A 73 1.22 -8.69 7.14
N SER A 74 1.29 -9.73 7.96
CA SER A 74 0.88 -11.09 7.56
C SER A 74 -0.64 -11.25 7.40
N ASN A 75 -1.42 -10.66 8.32
CA ASN A 75 -2.88 -10.80 8.38
C ASN A 75 -3.58 -9.93 7.33
N ARG A 76 -3.02 -8.76 7.04
CA ARG A 76 -3.58 -7.83 6.05
C ARG A 76 -2.91 -7.91 4.70
N LYS A 77 -1.84 -8.72 4.59
CA LYS A 77 -1.04 -8.88 3.38
C LYS A 77 -0.51 -7.55 2.85
N ILE A 78 -0.05 -6.68 3.76
CA ILE A 78 0.54 -5.36 3.46
C ILE A 78 2.06 -5.41 3.62
N GLU A 79 2.78 -4.53 2.96
CA GLU A 79 4.25 -4.58 2.87
C GLU A 79 4.95 -3.77 3.97
N TYR A 80 4.29 -2.74 4.51
CA TYR A 80 4.87 -1.84 5.49
C TYR A 80 4.02 -1.76 6.75
N ALA A 81 4.68 -1.85 7.90
CA ALA A 81 4.14 -1.51 9.21
C ALA A 81 5.28 -0.99 10.10
N THR A 82 5.24 0.30 10.42
CA THR A 82 6.35 0.98 11.11
C THR A 82 5.79 1.93 12.17
N LEU A 83 6.37 1.87 13.37
CA LEU A 83 6.10 2.75 14.48
C LEU A 83 7.21 3.79 14.60
N LEU A 84 6.83 5.05 14.60
CA LEU A 84 7.70 6.21 14.73
C LEU A 84 7.44 6.94 16.06
N ASP A 85 8.46 7.62 16.57
CA ASP A 85 8.28 8.59 17.63
C ASP A 85 7.60 9.88 17.13
N ALA A 86 7.32 10.81 18.03
CA ALA A 86 6.71 12.10 17.68
C ALA A 86 7.58 12.97 16.75
N ASN A 87 8.88 12.66 16.63
CA ASN A 87 9.82 13.37 15.76
C ASN A 87 9.96 12.72 14.37
N GLY A 88 9.31 11.56 14.14
CA GLY A 88 9.38 10.83 12.87
C GLY A 88 10.58 9.88 12.77
N MET A 89 11.26 9.60 13.89
CA MET A 89 12.31 8.57 13.93
C MET A 89 11.69 7.20 14.12
N ILE A 90 12.20 6.19 13.40
CA ILE A 90 11.76 4.81 13.53
C ILE A 90 12.09 4.30 14.93
N VAL A 91 11.06 3.84 15.64
CA VAL A 91 11.20 3.12 16.92
C VAL A 91 11.16 1.62 16.65
N VAL A 92 10.16 1.18 15.87
CA VAL A 92 10.00 -0.22 15.48
C VAL A 92 9.65 -0.31 14.01
N ASN A 93 10.35 -1.18 13.29
CA ASN A 93 10.00 -1.58 11.93
C ASN A 93 9.70 -3.09 11.90
N ALA A 94 8.58 -3.47 11.30
CA ALA A 94 8.12 -4.85 11.22
C ALA A 94 9.00 -5.73 10.31
N ASN A 95 9.65 -5.13 9.32
CA ASN A 95 10.57 -5.76 8.39
C ASN A 95 11.99 -5.73 8.97
N GLN A 96 12.92 -5.07 8.28
CA GLN A 96 14.32 -4.93 8.70
C GLN A 96 14.47 -3.97 9.89
N ASN A 97 15.49 -4.19 10.71
CA ASN A 97 15.79 -3.24 11.78
C ASN A 97 16.34 -1.94 11.19
N ARG A 98 15.56 -0.87 11.34
CA ARG A 98 15.85 0.50 10.86
C ARG A 98 15.68 1.53 11.99
N THR A 99 15.71 1.07 13.25
CA THR A 99 15.50 1.92 14.42
C THR A 99 16.51 3.06 14.48
N GLY A 100 16.02 4.27 14.75
CA GLY A 100 16.81 5.51 14.79
C GLY A 100 16.89 6.27 13.46
N GLU A 101 16.43 5.69 12.35
CA GLU A 101 16.36 6.41 11.07
C GLU A 101 15.19 7.41 11.05
N LEU A 102 15.44 8.62 10.56
CA LEU A 102 14.36 9.55 10.19
C LEU A 102 13.69 9.04 8.91
N TRP A 103 12.38 8.88 8.93
CA TRP A 103 11.65 8.33 7.79
C TRP A 103 10.36 9.10 7.52
N ASP A 104 10.22 9.61 6.30
CA ASP A 104 9.11 10.47 5.89
C ASP A 104 8.65 10.14 4.46
N PRO A 105 7.99 8.99 4.25
CA PRO A 105 7.52 8.61 2.93
C PRO A 105 6.55 9.66 2.39
N ALA A 106 6.87 10.23 1.23
CA ALA A 106 6.07 11.24 0.54
C ALA A 106 5.78 12.52 1.36
N GLY A 107 6.56 12.81 2.41
CA GLY A 107 6.29 13.92 3.32
C GLY A 107 5.10 13.69 4.28
N LEU A 108 4.51 12.49 4.30
CA LEU A 108 3.29 12.19 5.06
C LEU A 108 3.49 12.22 6.57
N VAL A 109 4.68 11.86 7.06
CA VAL A 109 5.02 11.91 8.48
C VAL A 109 5.17 13.36 8.92
N THR A 110 5.76 14.21 8.08
CA THR A 110 5.81 15.65 8.35
C THR A 110 4.41 16.28 8.37
N ILE A 111 3.54 15.94 7.41
CA ILE A 111 2.14 16.39 7.43
C ILE A 111 1.43 15.91 8.71
N MET A 112 1.62 14.64 9.09
CA MET A 112 1.04 14.08 10.31
C MET A 112 1.50 14.82 11.56
N ARG A 113 2.79 15.12 11.71
CA ARG A 113 3.30 15.86 12.88
C ARG A 113 2.67 17.24 13.01
N ASN A 114 2.48 17.92 11.88
CA ASN A 114 1.92 19.29 11.86
C ASN A 114 0.39 19.31 12.05
N HIS A 115 -0.30 18.23 11.71
CA HIS A 115 -1.77 18.19 11.62
C HIS A 115 -2.39 16.93 12.24
N TRP A 116 -1.78 16.35 13.27
CA TRP A 116 -2.22 15.09 13.87
C TRP A 116 -3.65 15.14 14.44
N ASN A 117 -4.13 16.33 14.80
CA ASN A 117 -5.49 16.56 15.28
C ASN A 117 -6.57 16.30 14.21
N LEU A 118 -6.19 16.22 12.92
CA LEU A 118 -7.08 15.83 11.83
C LEU A 118 -7.33 14.32 11.76
N GLY A 119 -6.59 13.53 12.55
CA GLY A 119 -6.71 12.07 12.58
C GLY A 119 -5.88 11.39 11.49
N GLN A 120 -6.37 10.26 10.99
CA GLN A 120 -5.64 9.40 10.06
C GLN A 120 -5.55 10.01 8.66
N ILE A 121 -4.36 9.98 8.06
CA ILE A 121 -4.11 10.32 6.66
C ILE A 121 -4.14 9.05 5.81
N LYS A 122 -4.79 9.12 4.66
CA LYS A 122 -4.73 8.10 3.60
C LYS A 122 -4.22 8.77 2.33
N ALA A 123 -3.21 8.17 1.70
CA ALA A 123 -2.60 8.71 0.51
C ALA A 123 -2.14 7.60 -0.43
N THR A 124 -1.86 7.96 -1.68
CA THR A 124 -1.20 7.07 -2.64
C THR A 124 0.04 7.78 -3.17
N ASP A 125 1.16 7.07 -3.23
CA ASP A 125 2.40 7.62 -3.76
C ASP A 125 3.22 6.56 -4.49
N ILE A 126 4.16 7.04 -5.31
CA ILE A 126 5.16 6.21 -5.97
C ILE A 126 6.43 6.25 -5.13
N LEU A 127 6.82 5.12 -4.55
CA LEU A 127 8.06 5.04 -3.78
C LEU A 127 9.22 4.61 -4.72
N PRO A 128 10.37 5.30 -4.70
CA PRO A 128 11.53 4.84 -5.46
C PRO A 128 11.91 3.40 -5.10
N PHE A 129 12.20 2.56 -6.10
CA PHE A 129 12.52 1.15 -5.91
C PHE A 129 13.75 0.95 -5.02
N THR A 130 14.70 1.90 -5.02
CA THR A 130 15.84 1.88 -4.11
C THR A 130 15.43 1.97 -2.65
N ASP A 131 14.41 2.76 -2.31
CA ASP A 131 13.90 2.86 -0.94
C ASP A 131 13.01 1.67 -0.59
N PHE A 132 12.24 1.18 -1.55
CA PHE A 132 11.51 -0.09 -1.41
C PHE A 132 12.44 -1.25 -1.04
N ARG A 133 13.60 -1.33 -1.70
CA ARG A 133 14.61 -2.36 -1.40
C ARG A 133 15.23 -2.24 -0.02
N LYS A 134 15.42 -1.03 0.49
CA LYS A 134 15.97 -0.81 1.85
C LYS A 134 15.03 -1.36 2.93
N GLU A 135 13.72 -1.22 2.73
CA GLU A 135 12.73 -1.81 3.62
C GLU A 135 12.76 -3.35 3.57
N SER A 136 13.10 -3.92 2.40
CA SER A 136 13.06 -5.36 2.13
C SER A 136 11.71 -6.01 2.51
N PRO A 137 10.58 -5.47 2.01
CA PRO A 137 9.27 -5.96 2.40
C PRO A 137 8.98 -7.35 1.82
N PRO A 138 8.09 -8.13 2.47
CA PRO A 138 7.64 -9.42 1.95
C PRO A 138 6.94 -9.27 0.61
N ILE A 139 6.83 -10.38 -0.12
CA ILE A 139 6.08 -10.43 -1.38
C ILE A 139 4.64 -10.86 -1.06
N HIS A 140 3.68 -9.97 -1.25
CA HIS A 140 2.26 -10.31 -1.20
C HIS A 140 1.63 -10.18 -2.58
N ARG A 141 1.25 -11.33 -3.16
CA ARG A 141 0.49 -11.41 -4.42
C ARG A 141 -0.90 -11.92 -4.08
N GLU A 142 -1.78 -11.00 -3.73
CA GLU A 142 -3.12 -11.37 -3.32
C GLU A 142 -4.01 -11.64 -4.53
N SER A 143 -4.78 -12.72 -4.42
CA SER A 143 -5.97 -13.00 -5.20
C SER A 143 -7.10 -13.40 -4.26
N GLY A 144 -8.35 -13.26 -4.68
CA GLY A 144 -9.53 -13.37 -3.82
C GLY A 144 -9.70 -14.75 -3.20
N THR A 145 -9.28 -15.82 -3.89
CA THR A 145 -9.38 -17.19 -3.39
C THR A 145 -8.02 -17.87 -3.14
N GLY A 146 -6.90 -17.17 -3.35
CA GLY A 146 -5.53 -17.69 -3.18
C GLY A 146 -5.09 -18.73 -4.22
N ALA A 147 -6.03 -19.41 -4.89
CA ALA A 147 -5.79 -20.29 -6.04
C ALA A 147 -5.83 -19.53 -7.37
N ASP A 148 -6.42 -18.34 -7.38
CA ASP A 148 -6.56 -17.53 -8.58
C ASP A 148 -5.20 -16.98 -9.04
N PRO A 149 -4.99 -16.89 -10.37
CA PRO A 149 -3.74 -16.44 -10.94
C PRO A 149 -3.43 -15.00 -10.52
N THR A 150 -2.15 -14.73 -10.25
CA THR A 150 -1.66 -13.41 -9.89
C THR A 150 -0.69 -12.90 -10.95
N PRO A 151 -0.79 -11.63 -11.37
CA PRO A 151 0.10 -11.07 -12.38
C PRO A 151 1.52 -10.91 -11.83
N ARG A 152 2.52 -11.13 -12.70
CA ARG A 152 3.95 -10.93 -12.39
C ARG A 152 4.36 -9.47 -12.54
N LEU A 153 3.69 -8.60 -11.78
CA LEU A 153 3.88 -7.15 -11.83
C LEU A 153 4.42 -6.58 -10.52
N HIS A 154 4.74 -7.43 -9.54
CA HIS A 154 5.29 -6.98 -8.26
C HIS A 154 6.62 -6.24 -8.49
N PRO A 155 7.01 -5.25 -7.66
CA PRO A 155 8.28 -4.53 -7.84
C PRO A 155 9.51 -5.44 -7.85
N TRP A 156 9.46 -6.54 -7.10
CA TRP A 156 10.51 -7.57 -7.14
C TRP A 156 10.64 -8.30 -8.48
N ASP A 157 9.58 -8.35 -9.30
CA ASP A 157 9.64 -8.92 -10.66
C ASP A 157 10.14 -7.91 -11.68
N THR A 158 9.70 -6.66 -11.53
CA THR A 158 9.80 -5.64 -12.59
C THR A 158 10.96 -4.67 -12.37
N GLY A 159 11.45 -4.54 -11.14
CA GLY A 159 12.39 -3.49 -10.75
C GLY A 159 11.81 -2.07 -10.83
N ALA A 160 10.50 -1.93 -11.00
CA ALA A 160 9.82 -0.65 -11.13
C ALA A 160 9.52 -0.01 -9.77
N ASP A 161 9.37 1.30 -9.76
CA ASP A 161 8.93 2.05 -8.60
C ASP A 161 7.47 1.67 -8.24
N PRO A 162 7.21 1.10 -7.05
CA PRO A 162 5.86 0.69 -6.65
C PRO A 162 4.90 1.86 -6.46
N LEU A 163 3.65 1.64 -6.85
CA LEU A 163 2.50 2.39 -6.34
C LEU A 163 2.11 1.84 -4.97
N ILE A 164 2.17 2.68 -3.94
CA ILE A 164 1.86 2.32 -2.57
C ILE A 164 0.66 3.13 -2.07
N ARG A 165 -0.23 2.45 -1.35
CA ARG A 165 -1.31 3.07 -0.57
C ARG A 165 -0.86 3.21 0.87
N TRP A 166 -0.71 4.44 1.33
CA TRP A 166 -0.27 4.78 2.66
C TRP A 166 -1.43 5.03 3.60
N MET A 167 -1.25 4.59 4.84
CA MET A 167 -2.09 4.93 5.98
C MET A 167 -1.20 5.41 7.12
N VAL A 168 -1.35 6.67 7.51
CA VAL A 168 -0.57 7.28 8.59
C VAL A 168 -1.54 7.64 9.70
N THR A 169 -1.30 7.14 10.91
CA THR A 169 -2.22 7.26 12.05
C THR A 169 -1.47 7.85 13.25
N PRO A 170 -1.94 8.95 13.85
CA PRO A 170 -1.30 9.48 15.05
C PRO A 170 -1.62 8.60 16.26
N ILE A 171 -0.65 8.45 17.15
CA ILE A 171 -0.82 7.92 18.50
C ILE A 171 -0.75 9.09 19.46
N VAL A 172 -1.83 9.33 20.20
CA VAL A 172 -2.00 10.52 21.04
C VAL A 172 -2.18 10.08 22.49
N SER A 173 -1.50 10.74 23.42
CA SER A 173 -1.68 10.57 24.86
C SER A 173 -1.79 11.96 25.50
N SER A 174 -2.76 12.15 26.38
CA SER A 174 -2.96 13.41 27.13
C SER A 174 -2.93 14.68 26.26
N GLY A 175 -3.58 14.63 25.09
CA GLY A 175 -3.67 15.77 24.17
C GLY A 175 -2.39 16.10 23.40
N LYS A 176 -1.38 15.21 23.40
CA LYS A 176 -0.11 15.40 22.69
C LYS A 176 0.15 14.23 21.74
N LEU A 177 0.79 14.51 20.61
CA LEU A 177 1.32 13.49 19.72
C LEU A 177 2.45 12.74 20.44
N LEU A 178 2.25 11.45 20.63
CA LEU A 178 3.19 10.55 21.29
C LEU A 178 4.04 9.79 20.26
N GLY A 179 3.44 9.44 19.13
CA GLY A 179 4.13 8.80 18.01
C GLY A 179 3.22 8.66 16.79
N ILE A 180 3.75 8.05 15.74
CA ILE A 180 3.06 7.91 14.46
C ILE A 180 3.17 6.47 13.99
N LEU A 181 2.04 5.91 13.58
CA LEU A 181 1.96 4.58 13.03
C LEU A 181 1.74 4.67 11.52
N VAL A 182 2.66 4.09 10.74
CA VAL A 182 2.63 4.10 9.27
C VAL A 182 2.43 2.68 8.77
N ALA A 183 1.51 2.50 7.83
CA ALA A 183 1.39 1.29 7.04
C ALA A 183 1.26 1.60 5.54
N GLY A 184 1.71 0.66 4.73
CA GLY A 184 1.82 0.79 3.30
C GLY A 184 1.49 -0.53 2.61
N ASP A 185 0.66 -0.42 1.58
CA ASP A 185 0.17 -1.54 0.80
C ASP A 185 0.52 -1.33 -0.68
N VAL A 186 1.39 -2.18 -1.22
CA VAL A 186 1.82 -2.17 -2.61
C VAL A 186 0.69 -2.66 -3.50
N VAL A 187 0.33 -1.86 -4.50
CA VAL A 187 -0.76 -2.18 -5.44
C VAL A 187 -0.28 -3.12 -6.55
N ASP A 188 0.98 -2.94 -6.96
CA ASP A 188 1.64 -3.65 -8.04
C ASP A 188 1.56 -5.18 -7.86
N GLY A 189 0.90 -5.86 -8.80
CA GLY A 189 0.74 -7.31 -8.80
C GLY A 189 -0.39 -7.88 -7.93
N LYS A 190 -1.15 -7.07 -7.18
CA LYS A 190 -2.27 -7.56 -6.35
C LYS A 190 -3.57 -7.64 -7.15
N ALA A 191 -3.91 -8.84 -7.62
CA ALA A 191 -5.10 -9.10 -8.43
C ALA A 191 -6.41 -8.92 -7.63
N ALA A 192 -6.37 -9.12 -6.31
CA ALA A 192 -7.51 -8.93 -5.41
C ALA A 192 -8.14 -7.53 -5.47
N ILE A 193 -7.38 -6.53 -5.95
CA ILE A 193 -7.85 -5.15 -6.14
C ILE A 193 -8.85 -5.05 -7.31
N PRO A 194 -8.43 -5.31 -8.58
CA PRO A 194 -9.36 -5.28 -9.72
C PRO A 194 -10.39 -6.42 -9.67
N GLU A 195 -10.07 -7.55 -9.03
CA GLU A 195 -10.98 -8.69 -8.92
C GLU A 195 -12.32 -8.32 -8.29
N ARG A 196 -12.35 -7.49 -7.24
CA ARG A 196 -13.62 -7.09 -6.58
C ARG A 196 -14.59 -6.44 -7.56
N VAL A 197 -14.05 -5.67 -8.50
CA VAL A 197 -14.82 -5.02 -9.55
C VAL A 197 -15.33 -6.05 -10.55
N VAL A 198 -14.47 -6.96 -11.00
CA VAL A 198 -14.84 -8.04 -11.93
C VAL A 198 -15.89 -8.99 -11.32
N ASN A 199 -15.77 -9.31 -10.03
CA ASN A 199 -16.74 -10.13 -9.33
C ASN A 199 -18.09 -9.44 -9.17
N ALA A 200 -18.13 -8.12 -9.02
CA ALA A 200 -19.38 -7.35 -8.97
C ALA A 200 -20.14 -7.36 -10.32
N ILE A 201 -19.43 -7.43 -11.44
CA ILE A 201 -20.02 -7.50 -12.80
C ILE A 201 -20.17 -8.96 -13.32
N GLY A 202 -19.76 -9.95 -12.53
CA GLY A 202 -19.86 -11.38 -12.83
C GLY A 202 -18.79 -11.93 -13.78
N SER A 203 -18.42 -11.20 -14.83
CA SER A 203 -17.39 -11.58 -15.80
C SER A 203 -16.80 -10.34 -16.49
N GLY A 204 -15.53 -10.39 -16.87
CA GLY A 204 -14.86 -9.27 -17.53
C GLY A 204 -13.40 -9.07 -17.11
N TYR A 205 -12.86 -7.95 -17.54
CA TYR A 205 -11.48 -7.53 -17.25
C TYR A 205 -11.49 -6.23 -16.45
N ALA A 206 -10.64 -6.15 -15.44
CA ALA A 206 -10.31 -4.90 -14.78
C ALA A 206 -8.80 -4.76 -14.55
N ALA A 207 -8.29 -3.54 -14.70
CA ALA A 207 -6.87 -3.26 -14.49
C ALA A 207 -6.60 -1.84 -13.98
N VAL A 208 -5.53 -1.73 -13.22
CA VAL A 208 -5.02 -0.48 -12.67
C VAL A 208 -3.82 -0.03 -13.50
N PHE A 209 -3.92 1.21 -13.99
CA PHE A 209 -2.87 1.84 -14.76
C PHE A 209 -2.33 3.08 -14.06
N LEU A 210 -1.01 3.23 -14.05
CA LEU A 210 -0.30 4.38 -13.53
C LEU A 210 0.14 5.29 -14.68
N SER A 211 -0.37 6.52 -14.72
CA SER A 211 0.07 7.55 -15.66
C SER A 211 0.80 8.67 -14.91
N SER A 212 1.99 9.01 -15.39
CA SER A 212 2.83 10.07 -14.84
C SER A 212 3.09 11.14 -15.89
N PRO A 213 3.01 12.45 -15.55
CA PRO A 213 3.36 13.52 -16.47
C PRO A 213 4.77 13.33 -17.02
N GLY A 214 4.95 13.47 -18.33
CA GLY A 214 6.26 13.34 -18.99
C GLY A 214 6.75 11.91 -19.22
N VAL A 215 6.00 10.89 -18.80
CA VAL A 215 6.30 9.47 -19.11
C VAL A 215 5.41 9.00 -20.25
N ALA A 216 6.00 8.34 -21.25
CA ALA A 216 5.27 7.84 -22.41
C ALA A 216 4.35 6.67 -22.01
N GLY A 217 3.05 6.93 -22.02
CA GLY A 217 2.01 5.92 -21.83
C GLY A 217 1.81 5.48 -20.37
N PRO A 218 0.65 4.85 -20.09
CA PRO A 218 0.37 4.35 -18.75
C PRO A 218 1.07 3.00 -18.51
N ARG A 219 1.69 2.85 -17.33
CA ARG A 219 2.25 1.58 -16.85
C ARG A 219 1.13 0.71 -16.27
N LEU A 220 1.05 -0.55 -16.68
CA LEU A 220 0.17 -1.53 -16.02
C LEU A 220 0.70 -1.86 -14.62
N VAL A 221 -0.15 -1.71 -13.60
CA VAL A 221 0.20 -1.94 -12.18
C VAL A 221 -0.32 -3.29 -11.71
N THR A 222 -1.60 -3.58 -11.98
CA THR A 222 -2.22 -4.87 -11.66
C THR A 222 -3.45 -5.07 -12.53
N GLU A 223 -3.87 -6.31 -12.70
CA GLU A 223 -5.03 -6.69 -13.50
C GLU A 223 -5.69 -7.95 -12.96
N PHE A 224 -6.94 -8.16 -13.37
CA PHE A 224 -7.66 -9.40 -13.16
C PHE A 224 -8.63 -9.63 -14.31
N PHE A 225 -8.70 -10.88 -14.77
CA PHE A 225 -9.60 -11.32 -15.81
C PHE A 225 -10.41 -12.53 -15.37
N LYS A 226 -11.72 -12.46 -15.60
CA LYS A 226 -12.66 -13.56 -15.39
C LYS A 226 -13.45 -13.76 -16.67
N ASN A 227 -13.49 -14.99 -17.15
CA ASN A 227 -14.30 -15.38 -18.30
C ASN A 227 -15.22 -16.54 -17.92
N ASN A 228 -16.51 -16.41 -18.21
CA ASN A 228 -17.53 -17.42 -17.88
C ASN A 228 -17.47 -17.87 -16.42
N GLY A 229 -17.29 -16.92 -15.50
CA GLY A 229 -17.23 -17.22 -14.07
C GLY A 229 -15.87 -17.73 -13.57
N LEU A 230 -14.90 -18.00 -14.46
CA LEU A 230 -13.62 -18.58 -14.12
C LEU A 230 -12.48 -17.56 -14.24
N PRO A 231 -11.68 -17.36 -13.17
CA PRO A 231 -10.47 -16.56 -13.22
C PRO A 231 -9.46 -17.13 -14.23
N LYS A 232 -8.80 -16.25 -14.98
CA LYS A 232 -7.84 -16.63 -16.03
C LYS A 232 -6.53 -15.91 -15.80
N ALA A 233 -5.42 -16.63 -16.03
CA ALA A 233 -4.11 -16.01 -16.01
C ALA A 233 -4.03 -15.06 -17.21
N THR A 234 -3.76 -13.80 -16.94
CA THR A 234 -3.41 -12.85 -17.97
C THR A 234 -1.91 -13.00 -18.21
N VAL A 235 -1.57 -13.71 -19.28
CA VAL A 235 -0.31 -13.44 -19.98
C VAL A 235 -0.56 -12.07 -20.59
N SER A 236 0.30 -11.08 -20.40
CA SER A 236 0.17 -9.76 -21.01
C SER A 236 0.31 -9.88 -22.54
N HIS A 237 -0.73 -10.39 -23.16
CA HIS A 237 -1.01 -10.47 -24.57
C HIS A 237 -2.49 -10.15 -24.67
N VAL A 238 -2.79 -8.96 -25.18
CA VAL A 238 -4.13 -8.64 -25.68
C VAL A 238 -4.28 -9.41 -27.01
N GLU A 239 -4.21 -10.74 -26.96
CA GLU A 239 -4.35 -11.59 -28.13
C GLU A 239 -5.85 -11.67 -28.45
N GLY A 240 -6.19 -11.14 -29.63
CA GLY A 240 -7.52 -10.65 -29.99
C GLY A 240 -7.53 -9.20 -30.52
N MET A 241 -6.38 -8.50 -30.54
CA MET A 241 -6.19 -7.20 -31.21
C MET A 241 -5.34 -7.31 -32.50
N ASP A 242 -5.36 -8.44 -33.20
CA ASP A 242 -4.57 -8.71 -34.42
C ASP A 242 -5.13 -8.02 -35.68
N GLY A 243 -5.49 -6.74 -35.55
CA GLY A 243 -5.97 -5.93 -36.66
C GLY A 243 -5.82 -4.42 -36.47
N VAL A 244 -5.32 -3.95 -35.33
CA VAL A 244 -5.15 -2.50 -35.10
C VAL A 244 -3.83 -2.28 -34.38
N GLY A 245 -2.94 -1.51 -35.03
CA GLY A 245 -1.58 -1.22 -34.56
C GLY A 245 -1.49 -0.59 -33.16
N PRO A 246 -0.28 -0.24 -32.69
CA PRO A 246 -0.05 0.17 -31.31
C PRO A 246 -0.97 1.34 -30.93
N TRP A 247 -1.88 1.09 -30.00
CA TRP A 247 -2.81 2.10 -29.51
C TRP A 247 -2.04 3.17 -28.73
N VAL A 248 -1.80 4.31 -29.39
CA VAL A 248 -1.36 5.54 -28.74
C VAL A 248 -2.55 6.08 -27.95
N PHE A 249 -2.55 5.85 -26.63
CA PHE A 249 -3.50 6.49 -25.73
C PHE A 249 -3.20 7.99 -25.67
N ARG A 250 -3.93 8.79 -26.45
CA ARG A 250 -3.93 10.25 -26.30
C ARG A 250 -4.83 10.62 -25.14
N PHE A 251 -4.23 10.96 -24.01
CA PHE A 251 -4.91 11.63 -22.91
C PHE A 251 -5.00 13.12 -23.25
N THR A 252 -6.20 13.61 -23.58
CA THR A 252 -6.52 15.05 -23.58
C THR A 252 -7.14 15.44 -22.25
#